data_AF-W9Z1U5-F1
#
_entry.id   AF-W9Z1U5-F1
#
_cell.length_a   1.000
_cell.length_b   1.000
_cell.length_c   1.000
_cell.angle_alpha   90.00
_cell.angle_beta   90.00
_cell.angle_gamma   90.00
#
_symmetry.space_group_name_H-M   'P 1'
#
loop_
_entity.id
_entity.type
_entity.pdbx_description
1 polymer ?
#
loop_
_entity_poly.entity_id
_entity_poly.type
_entity_poly.pdbx_seq_one_letter_code
_entity_poly.pdbx_strand_id
1 'polypeptide(L)'
;MSLDHSWMNQLLQAARERNIVFSQAELDEIHATHPQSLLARWTHRNLFASDDALLSADELALWQRLEETQFAPTSKDVDEISIPTTEEDFRSAIAELNASTRTLERRTRILDSQNALASQLATSENACRGQRSRHRQYFNQKEAAEVQHVKFANDQLLGTVRADLQDQSDVVAKDVKSVHAIVADVLNADDRALDELNELSARRRPEPRTDTEAAKERVARLTAALQHFHTQAIKDRLDRTYLESLADSDLGATEAVSTDGVQDVQTDLGSLYTEIDDVATMFVSHEHSGHIQSTIFDIDRRAAEEQHAHTELGYSKLCSLTETLDTLYTRLKTLQSRRLALHDLRSQCQNIARPPSVPTAATRRDVPLHNSTLVSSSSQLGRDGEAAYPATSGLMGHFGLSSDSDGRTSIPLHEQIQTLAATLSAQSAEDVNKILDISGSVVRERQAALQRLSAGLNTRSEPDLDLEMRALEDQIAEGRAKLETATIRSR
;
A
#
# COMPACT_ATOMS: atom_id res chain seq x y z
N MET A 1 -29.88 70.86 -32.73
CA MET A 1 -28.61 71.56 -33.01
C MET A 1 -27.49 70.56 -32.76
N SER A 2 -26.86 70.06 -33.82
CA SER A 2 -25.88 68.96 -33.77
C SER A 2 -24.90 69.16 -34.94
N LEU A 3 -24.02 70.15 -34.82
CA LEU A 3 -23.01 70.47 -35.84
C LEU A 3 -21.57 70.52 -35.28
N ASP A 4 -21.37 70.46 -33.96
CA ASP A 4 -20.04 70.71 -33.38
C ASP A 4 -19.14 69.47 -33.21
N HIS A 5 -19.71 68.25 -33.27
CA HIS A 5 -18.91 67.03 -33.07
C HIS A 5 -18.23 66.53 -34.35
N SER A 6 -18.71 66.95 -35.54
CA SER A 6 -18.17 66.46 -36.82
C SER A 6 -16.79 67.03 -37.13
N TRP A 7 -16.59 68.33 -36.88
CA TRP A 7 -15.32 69.00 -37.16
C TRP A 7 -14.21 68.57 -36.19
N MET A 8 -14.54 68.37 -34.91
CA MET A 8 -13.57 67.91 -33.90
C MET A 8 -13.07 66.48 -34.18
N ASN A 9 -13.98 65.59 -34.59
CA ASN A 9 -13.60 64.23 -34.98
C ASN A 9 -12.73 64.23 -36.24
N GLN A 10 -13.02 65.10 -37.21
CA GLN A 10 -12.20 65.28 -38.40
C GLN A 10 -10.80 65.84 -38.05
N LEU A 11 -10.69 66.74 -37.06
CA LEU A 11 -9.41 67.30 -36.60
C LEU A 11 -8.56 66.25 -35.90
N LEU A 12 -9.15 65.48 -34.98
CA LEU A 12 -8.47 64.39 -34.30
C LEU A 12 -8.05 63.29 -35.26
N GLN A 13 -8.86 62.99 -36.28
CA GLN A 13 -8.50 62.02 -37.30
C GLN A 13 -7.33 62.51 -38.17
N ALA A 14 -7.37 63.76 -38.66
CA ALA A 14 -6.28 64.35 -39.43
C ALA A 14 -4.98 64.50 -38.63
N ALA A 15 -5.07 64.76 -37.32
CA ALA A 15 -3.91 64.81 -36.43
C ALA A 15 -3.33 63.42 -36.14
N ARG A 16 -4.19 62.40 -36.02
CA ARG A 16 -3.78 61.01 -35.86
C ARG A 16 -3.10 60.46 -37.10
N GLU A 17 -3.60 60.79 -38.29
CA GLU A 17 -3.00 60.44 -39.58
C GLU A 17 -1.61 61.09 -39.75
N ARG A 18 -1.36 62.23 -39.11
CA ARG A 18 -0.09 62.96 -39.15
C ARG A 18 0.76 62.85 -37.87
N ASN A 19 0.38 61.94 -36.97
CA ASN A 19 1.05 61.64 -35.69
C ASN A 19 1.31 62.87 -34.77
N ILE A 20 0.40 63.85 -34.79
CA ILE A 20 0.44 65.03 -33.92
C ILE A 20 -0.37 64.72 -32.66
N VAL A 21 0.25 64.85 -31.48
CA VAL A 21 -0.40 64.62 -30.19
C VAL A 21 -0.84 65.96 -29.60
N PHE A 22 -2.15 66.17 -29.48
CA PHE A 22 -2.69 67.29 -28.72
C PHE A 22 -2.81 66.93 -27.24
N SER A 23 -2.46 67.86 -26.36
CA SER A 23 -2.77 67.73 -24.94
C SER A 23 -4.25 68.03 -24.66
N GLN A 24 -4.79 67.46 -23.59
CA GLN A 24 -6.21 67.60 -23.26
C GLN A 24 -6.62 69.06 -23.00
N ALA A 25 -5.69 69.88 -22.48
CA ALA A 25 -5.92 71.31 -22.26
C ALA A 25 -6.02 72.11 -23.57
N GLU A 26 -5.24 71.75 -24.59
CA GLU A 26 -5.31 72.39 -25.91
C GLU A 26 -6.60 72.02 -26.63
N LEU A 27 -7.08 70.79 -26.47
CA LEU A 27 -8.37 70.36 -27.02
C LEU A 27 -9.55 71.12 -26.39
N ASP A 28 -9.50 71.40 -25.09
CA ASP A 28 -10.53 72.17 -24.39
C ASP A 28 -10.52 73.65 -24.83
N GLU A 29 -9.34 74.23 -25.06
CA GLU A 29 -9.19 75.60 -25.56
C GLU A 29 -9.69 75.74 -27.02
N ILE A 30 -9.40 74.73 -27.85
CA ILE A 30 -9.90 74.64 -29.22
C ILE A 30 -11.43 74.44 -29.24
N HIS A 31 -11.98 73.65 -28.31
CA HIS A 31 -13.42 73.45 -28.17
C HIS A 31 -14.16 74.71 -27.72
N ALA A 32 -13.52 75.57 -26.91
CA ALA A 32 -14.09 76.84 -26.49
C ALA A 32 -14.12 77.89 -27.61
N THR A 33 -13.32 77.72 -28.67
CA THR A 33 -13.16 78.72 -29.72
C THR A 33 -14.11 78.45 -30.89
N HIS A 34 -14.92 79.46 -31.29
CA HIS A 34 -15.88 79.35 -32.39
C HIS A 34 -15.23 78.94 -33.73
N PRO A 35 -15.97 78.25 -34.63
CA PRO A 35 -15.46 77.75 -35.91
C PRO A 35 -14.98 78.83 -36.91
N GLN A 36 -15.17 80.12 -36.58
CA GLN A 36 -14.66 81.25 -37.38
C GLN A 36 -13.38 81.88 -36.81
N SER A 37 -12.77 81.30 -35.78
CA SER A 37 -11.51 81.81 -35.22
C SER A 37 -10.35 81.68 -36.21
N LEU A 38 -9.33 82.52 -36.05
CA LEU A 38 -8.10 82.45 -36.85
C LEU A 38 -7.44 81.07 -36.76
N LEU A 39 -7.52 80.42 -35.59
CA LEU A 39 -7.02 79.07 -35.37
C LEU A 39 -7.83 78.05 -36.16
N ALA A 40 -9.17 78.13 -36.15
CA ALA A 40 -10.03 77.24 -36.94
C ALA A 40 -9.82 77.42 -38.46
N ARG A 41 -9.55 78.65 -38.92
CA ARG A 41 -9.18 78.90 -40.32
C ARG A 41 -7.78 78.39 -40.67
N TRP A 42 -6.82 78.49 -39.76
CA TRP A 42 -5.48 77.95 -39.94
C TRP A 42 -5.50 76.42 -39.98
N THR A 43 -6.27 75.78 -39.09
CA THR A 43 -6.43 74.32 -39.10
C THR A 43 -7.18 73.86 -40.35
N HIS A 44 -8.25 74.55 -40.76
CA HIS A 44 -8.94 74.25 -42.02
C HIS A 44 -8.02 74.35 -43.25
N ARG A 45 -7.19 75.39 -43.31
CA ARG A 45 -6.29 75.59 -44.45
C ARG A 45 -5.10 74.63 -44.48
N ASN A 46 -4.54 74.25 -43.34
CA ASN A 46 -3.30 73.46 -43.29
C ASN A 46 -3.49 71.97 -42.99
N LEU A 47 -4.56 71.57 -42.28
CA LEU A 47 -4.86 70.16 -41.99
C LEU A 47 -5.89 69.55 -42.95
N PHE A 48 -6.82 70.35 -43.48
CA PHE A 48 -7.94 69.83 -44.28
C PHE A 48 -7.88 70.16 -45.78
N ALA A 49 -7.30 71.29 -46.18
CA ALA A 49 -7.45 71.80 -47.54
C ALA A 49 -6.23 71.62 -48.47
N SER A 50 -5.11 71.05 -48.01
CA SER A 50 -3.93 70.85 -48.84
C SER A 50 -3.31 69.48 -48.64
N ASP A 51 -3.45 68.60 -49.65
CA ASP A 51 -2.58 67.43 -49.84
C ASP A 51 -1.16 67.81 -50.32
N ASP A 52 -0.98 69.05 -50.82
CA ASP A 52 0.28 69.48 -51.45
C ASP A 52 1.21 70.32 -50.55
N ALA A 53 0.88 70.56 -49.27
CA ALA A 53 1.55 71.61 -48.51
C ALA A 53 2.46 71.20 -47.35
N LEU A 54 2.45 69.98 -46.82
CA LEU A 54 3.42 69.57 -45.77
C LEU A 54 3.73 68.07 -45.82
N LEU A 55 5.00 67.77 -45.53
CA LEU A 55 5.67 66.48 -45.70
C LEU A 55 4.86 65.29 -45.18
N SER A 56 4.76 64.25 -46.01
CA SER A 56 4.21 62.94 -45.61
C SER A 56 4.98 62.38 -44.40
N ALA A 57 4.33 61.57 -43.55
CA ALA A 57 4.98 60.90 -42.43
C ALA A 57 6.21 60.07 -42.88
N ASP A 58 6.17 59.55 -44.11
CA ASP A 58 7.28 58.83 -44.73
C ASP A 58 8.44 59.78 -45.12
N GLU A 59 8.13 61.01 -45.52
CA GLU A 59 9.14 62.02 -45.84
C GLU A 59 9.79 62.56 -44.57
N LEU A 60 9.04 62.78 -43.50
CA LEU A 60 9.59 63.18 -42.20
C LEU A 60 10.48 62.07 -41.61
N ALA A 61 10.08 60.81 -41.74
CA ALA A 61 10.92 59.66 -41.38
C ALA A 61 12.17 59.56 -42.26
N LEU A 62 12.07 59.92 -43.55
CA LEU A 62 13.23 60.03 -44.46
C LEU A 62 14.18 61.14 -44.03
N TRP A 63 13.67 62.32 -43.64
CA TRP A 63 14.49 63.43 -43.15
C TRP A 63 15.16 63.10 -41.81
N GLN A 64 14.44 62.49 -40.88
CA GLN A 64 15.03 62.04 -39.62
C GLN A 64 16.07 60.94 -39.83
N ARG A 65 15.85 60.01 -40.77
CA ARG A 65 16.89 59.05 -41.17
C ARG A 65 18.09 59.74 -41.82
N LEU A 66 17.89 60.79 -42.62
CA LEU A 66 18.97 61.57 -43.23
C LEU A 66 19.76 62.41 -42.20
N GLU A 67 19.12 62.76 -41.09
CA GLU A 67 19.71 63.50 -39.98
C GLU A 67 20.47 62.56 -39.02
N GLU A 68 19.94 61.35 -38.80
CA GLU A 68 20.57 60.29 -37.98
C GLU A 68 21.73 59.60 -38.70
N THR A 69 21.58 59.32 -40.00
CA THR A 69 22.73 59.01 -40.86
C THR A 69 23.42 60.33 -41.12
N GLN A 70 24.30 60.77 -40.20
CA GLN A 70 25.11 61.97 -40.37
C GLN A 70 25.66 62.06 -41.80
N PHE A 71 24.91 62.71 -42.69
CA PHE A 71 25.42 63.20 -43.94
C PHE A 71 26.23 64.39 -43.47
N ALA A 72 27.49 64.11 -43.12
CA ALA A 72 28.49 65.13 -43.01
C ALA A 72 28.28 66.06 -44.22
N PRO A 73 28.21 67.38 -44.04
CA PRO A 73 28.14 68.28 -45.16
C PRO A 73 29.48 68.19 -45.90
N THR A 74 29.65 67.18 -46.76
CA THR A 74 30.48 67.27 -47.96
C THR A 74 29.70 68.12 -48.96
N SER A 75 29.39 69.34 -48.52
CA SER A 75 28.79 70.44 -49.27
C SER A 75 29.68 71.66 -49.01
N LYS A 76 30.99 71.44 -49.18
CA LYS A 76 31.99 72.50 -49.37
C LYS A 76 32.72 72.37 -50.72
N ASP A 77 32.23 71.51 -51.62
CA ASP A 77 32.64 71.44 -53.03
C ASP A 77 31.40 71.36 -53.94
N VAL A 78 30.46 72.29 -53.75
CA VAL A 78 29.40 72.56 -54.74
C VAL A 78 29.72 73.82 -55.56
N ASP A 79 30.80 74.53 -55.23
CA ASP A 79 31.22 75.76 -55.94
C ASP A 79 32.29 75.56 -57.02
N GLU A 80 32.73 74.33 -57.30
CA GLU A 80 33.45 74.03 -58.54
C GLU A 80 32.91 72.75 -59.17
N ILE A 81 31.70 72.85 -59.74
CA ILE A 81 31.48 72.15 -61.01
C ILE A 81 32.41 72.86 -62.01
N SER A 82 33.68 72.46 -62.02
CA SER A 82 34.63 72.88 -63.05
C SER A 82 34.07 72.35 -64.35
N ILE A 83 33.33 73.21 -65.05
CA ILE A 83 32.86 72.95 -66.40
C ILE A 83 34.15 72.73 -67.20
N PRO A 84 34.37 71.54 -67.77
CA PRO A 84 35.59 71.27 -68.50
C PRO A 84 35.74 72.35 -69.57
N THR A 85 36.78 73.16 -69.51
CA THR A 85 36.99 74.25 -70.49
C THR A 85 37.98 73.85 -71.56
N THR A 86 38.76 72.78 -71.34
CA THR A 86 39.66 72.19 -72.32
C THR A 86 39.16 70.84 -72.82
N GLU A 87 39.45 70.54 -74.09
CA GLU A 87 39.12 69.27 -74.73
C GLU A 87 39.72 68.05 -73.99
N GLU A 88 40.84 68.22 -73.29
CA GLU A 88 41.45 67.16 -72.49
C GLU A 88 40.71 66.93 -71.16
N ASP A 89 40.21 67.98 -70.52
CA ASP A 89 39.36 67.87 -69.32
C ASP A 89 38.03 67.16 -69.65
N PHE A 90 37.45 67.41 -70.83
CA PHE A 90 36.28 66.66 -71.30
C PHE A 90 36.59 65.17 -71.46
N ARG A 91 37.75 64.82 -72.03
CA ARG A 91 38.16 63.41 -72.16
C ARG A 91 38.41 62.76 -70.81
N SER A 92 39.03 63.46 -69.86
CA SER A 92 39.24 62.96 -68.50
C SER A 92 37.93 62.75 -67.77
N ALA A 93 37.01 63.73 -67.81
CA ALA A 93 35.69 63.62 -67.19
C ALA A 93 34.86 62.47 -67.82
N ILE A 94 34.94 62.29 -69.14
CA ILE A 94 34.31 61.13 -69.82
C ILE A 94 34.95 59.82 -69.37
N ALA A 95 36.28 59.77 -69.23
CA ALA A 95 36.99 58.57 -68.77
C ALA A 95 36.65 58.22 -67.31
N GLU A 96 36.58 59.21 -66.42
CA GLU A 96 36.18 59.07 -65.01
C GLU A 96 34.71 58.66 -64.89
N LEU A 97 33.81 59.30 -65.64
CA LEU A 97 32.40 58.92 -65.67
C LEU A 97 32.23 57.49 -66.16
N ASN A 98 32.94 57.09 -67.21
CA ASN A 98 32.93 55.71 -67.71
C ASN A 98 33.53 54.72 -66.69
N ALA A 99 34.59 55.10 -65.98
CA ALA A 99 35.18 54.28 -64.93
C ALA A 99 34.24 54.12 -63.72
N SER A 100 33.56 55.19 -63.31
CA SER A 100 32.54 55.19 -62.27
C SER A 100 31.33 54.34 -62.68
N THR A 101 30.85 54.51 -63.91
CA THR A 101 29.74 53.72 -64.48
C THR A 101 30.08 52.24 -64.50
N ARG A 102 31.28 51.86 -64.97
CA ARG A 102 31.75 50.46 -64.92
C ARG A 102 31.86 49.92 -63.50
N THR A 103 32.24 50.75 -62.54
CA THR A 103 32.32 50.37 -61.12
C THR A 103 30.93 50.17 -60.52
N LEU A 104 29.98 51.05 -60.84
CA LEU A 104 28.57 50.92 -60.45
C LEU A 104 27.91 49.70 -61.11
N GLU A 105 28.15 49.43 -62.38
CA GLU A 105 27.72 48.21 -63.07
C GLU A 105 28.28 46.95 -62.41
N ARG A 106 29.56 46.97 -61.99
CA ARG A 106 30.14 45.84 -61.27
C ARG A 106 29.49 45.66 -59.90
N ARG A 107 29.25 46.75 -59.17
CA ARG A 107 28.59 46.70 -57.85
C ARG A 107 27.14 46.24 -57.93
N THR A 108 26.38 46.74 -58.91
CA THR A 108 24.99 46.31 -59.15
C THR A 108 24.93 44.83 -59.52
N ARG A 109 25.80 44.34 -60.42
CA ARG A 109 25.90 42.90 -60.71
C ARG A 109 26.20 42.04 -59.48
N ILE A 110 27.08 42.52 -58.58
CA ILE A 110 27.38 41.82 -57.33
C ILE A 110 26.13 41.81 -56.42
N LEU A 111 25.48 42.96 -56.23
CA LEU A 111 24.27 43.06 -55.40
C LEU A 111 23.12 42.22 -55.95
N ASP A 112 22.93 42.19 -57.28
CA ASP A 112 21.94 41.33 -57.94
C ASP A 112 22.24 39.85 -57.68
N SER A 113 23.51 39.44 -57.76
CA SER A 113 23.92 38.06 -57.43
C SER A 113 23.70 37.72 -55.95
N GLN A 114 24.00 38.66 -55.04
CA GLN A 114 23.79 38.48 -53.60
C GLN A 114 22.30 38.43 -53.25
N ASN A 115 21.48 39.27 -53.87
CA ASN A 115 20.03 39.27 -53.70
C ASN A 115 19.40 37.98 -54.23
N ALA A 116 19.88 37.47 -55.37
CA ALA A 116 19.45 36.18 -55.89
C ALA A 116 19.81 35.02 -54.93
N LEU A 117 21.01 35.02 -54.35
CA LEU A 117 21.42 34.03 -53.35
C LEU A 117 20.62 34.15 -52.05
N ALA A 118 20.38 35.36 -51.56
CA ALA A 118 19.57 35.61 -50.37
C ALA A 118 18.13 35.13 -50.56
N SER A 119 17.54 35.38 -51.74
CA SER A 119 16.21 34.89 -52.11
C SER A 119 16.18 33.36 -52.16
N GLN A 120 17.20 32.71 -52.73
CA GLN A 120 17.31 31.25 -52.75
C GLN A 120 17.43 30.68 -51.32
N LEU A 121 18.25 31.28 -50.45
CA LEU A 121 18.36 30.85 -49.05
C LEU A 121 17.04 31.02 -48.29
N ALA A 122 16.34 32.14 -48.47
CA ALA A 122 15.04 32.37 -47.83
C ALA A 122 14.00 31.33 -48.28
N THR A 123 13.95 30.98 -49.58
CA THR A 123 13.05 29.92 -50.07
C THR A 123 13.41 28.54 -49.51
N SER A 124 14.70 28.22 -49.41
CA SER A 124 15.19 26.98 -48.80
C SER A 124 14.86 26.89 -47.31
N GLU A 125 15.07 27.98 -46.56
CA GLU A 125 14.73 28.04 -45.14
C GLU A 125 13.22 27.90 -44.92
N ASN A 126 12.40 28.57 -45.73
CA ASN A 126 10.94 28.43 -45.67
C ASN A 126 10.48 27.01 -45.99
N ALA A 127 11.10 26.35 -46.98
CA ALA A 127 10.83 24.94 -47.28
C ALA A 127 11.21 24.02 -46.09
N CYS A 128 12.39 24.25 -45.48
CA CYS A 128 12.85 23.52 -44.30
C CYS A 128 11.93 23.74 -43.08
N ARG A 129 11.52 24.99 -42.81
CA ARG A 129 10.56 25.33 -41.76
C ARG A 129 9.20 24.67 -42.00
N GLY A 130 8.71 24.69 -43.24
CA GLY A 130 7.49 24.01 -43.63
C GLY A 130 7.55 22.49 -43.38
N GLN A 131 8.67 21.85 -43.74
CA GLN A 131 8.90 20.43 -43.49
C GLN A 131 8.99 20.11 -42.00
N ARG A 132 9.72 20.91 -41.21
CA ARG A 132 9.82 20.76 -39.74
C ARG A 132 8.46 20.91 -39.06
N SER A 133 7.65 21.90 -39.47
CA SER A 133 6.31 22.12 -38.96
C SER A 133 5.40 20.91 -39.21
N ARG A 134 5.42 20.36 -40.43
CA ARG A 134 4.68 19.13 -40.79
C ARG A 134 5.13 17.93 -39.96
N HIS A 135 6.44 17.73 -39.77
CA HIS A 135 6.96 16.66 -38.92
C HIS A 135 6.48 16.81 -37.47
N ARG A 136 6.55 18.03 -36.91
CA ARG A 136 6.06 18.31 -35.55
C ARG A 136 4.56 18.01 -35.41
N GLN A 137 3.76 18.43 -36.38
CA GLN A 137 2.32 18.14 -36.39
C GLN A 137 2.05 16.63 -36.45
N TYR A 138 2.78 15.90 -37.29
CA TYR A 138 2.68 14.45 -37.38
C TYR A 138 3.04 13.76 -36.06
N PHE A 139 4.14 14.16 -35.41
CA PHE A 139 4.53 13.61 -34.11
C PHE A 139 3.52 13.92 -33.02
N ASN A 140 3.03 15.16 -32.94
CA ASN A 140 1.99 15.54 -31.98
C ASN A 140 0.70 14.73 -32.19
N GLN A 141 0.31 14.51 -33.45
CA GLN A 141 -0.87 13.70 -33.78
C GLN A 141 -0.66 12.23 -33.39
N LYS A 142 0.53 11.69 -33.66
CA LYS A 142 0.90 10.33 -33.27
C LYS A 142 0.87 10.17 -31.75
N GLU A 143 1.50 11.08 -31.01
CA GLU A 143 1.50 11.08 -29.55
C GLU A 143 0.08 11.18 -28.98
N ALA A 144 -0.75 12.08 -29.52
CA ALA A 144 -2.15 12.19 -29.11
C ALA A 144 -2.93 10.89 -29.35
N ALA A 145 -2.69 10.21 -30.48
CA ALA A 145 -3.31 8.93 -30.79
C ALA A 145 -2.81 7.82 -29.83
N GLU A 146 -1.52 7.78 -29.51
CA GLU A 146 -0.94 6.83 -28.55
C GLU A 146 -1.51 7.05 -27.14
N VAL A 147 -1.60 8.31 -26.67
CA VAL A 147 -2.22 8.65 -25.39
C VAL A 147 -3.69 8.23 -25.34
N GLN A 148 -4.45 8.47 -26.42
CA GLN A 148 -5.84 8.03 -26.52
C GLN A 148 -5.96 6.50 -26.50
N HIS A 149 -5.07 5.80 -27.21
CA HIS A 149 -5.04 4.35 -27.23
C HIS A 149 -4.73 3.77 -25.84
N VAL A 150 -3.72 4.30 -25.14
CA VAL A 150 -3.38 3.88 -23.77
C VAL A 150 -4.53 4.17 -22.81
N LYS A 151 -5.16 5.33 -22.93
CA LYS A 151 -6.34 5.68 -22.11
C LYS A 151 -7.49 4.71 -22.34
N PHE A 152 -7.80 4.40 -23.60
CA PHE A 152 -8.84 3.43 -23.95
C PHE A 152 -8.52 2.03 -23.38
N ALA A 153 -7.28 1.57 -23.53
CA ALA A 153 -6.84 0.29 -22.98
C ALA A 153 -6.95 0.26 -21.45
N ASN A 154 -6.62 1.35 -20.76
CA ASN A 154 -6.76 1.48 -19.31
C ASN A 154 -8.25 1.47 -18.89
N ASP A 155 -9.10 2.24 -19.57
CA ASP A 155 -10.55 2.25 -19.31
C ASP A 155 -11.17 0.86 -19.53
N GLN A 156 -10.70 0.11 -20.53
CA GLN A 156 -11.13 -1.27 -20.77
C GLN A 156 -10.68 -2.21 -19.63
N LEU A 157 -9.40 -2.15 -19.22
CA LEU A 157 -8.85 -2.94 -18.12
C LEU A 157 -9.56 -2.63 -16.79
N LEU A 158 -9.86 -1.35 -16.54
CA LEU A 158 -10.59 -0.92 -15.36
C LEU A 158 -12.04 -1.41 -15.40
N GLY A 159 -12.66 -1.42 -16.59
CA GLY A 159 -13.97 -2.02 -16.84
C GLY A 159 -13.98 -3.51 -16.52
N THR A 160 -13.00 -4.28 -16.99
CA THR A 160 -12.90 -5.72 -16.70
C THR A 160 -12.66 -5.98 -15.22
N VAL A 161 -11.74 -5.26 -14.57
CA VAL A 161 -11.50 -5.41 -13.13
C VAL A 161 -12.75 -5.08 -12.31
N ARG A 162 -13.52 -4.05 -12.71
CA ARG A 162 -14.78 -3.72 -12.04
C ARG A 162 -15.84 -4.81 -12.20
N ALA A 163 -15.94 -5.40 -13.39
CA ALA A 163 -16.85 -6.52 -13.63
C ALA A 163 -16.45 -7.73 -12.77
N ASP A 164 -15.17 -8.10 -12.78
CA ASP A 164 -14.65 -9.21 -11.98
C ASP A 164 -14.87 -8.98 -10.47
N LEU A 165 -14.60 -7.77 -9.97
CA LEU A 165 -14.86 -7.43 -8.56
C LEU A 165 -16.34 -7.50 -8.21
N GLN A 166 -17.23 -7.12 -9.13
CA GLN A 166 -18.67 -7.22 -8.92
C GLN A 166 -19.13 -8.68 -8.91
N ASP A 167 -18.66 -9.51 -9.84
CA ASP A 167 -18.95 -10.94 -9.88
C ASP A 167 -18.46 -11.65 -8.60
N GLN A 168 -17.23 -11.35 -8.16
CA GLN A 168 -16.70 -11.90 -6.91
C GLN A 168 -17.45 -11.40 -5.68
N SER A 169 -17.88 -10.13 -5.68
CA SER A 169 -18.74 -9.57 -4.63
C SER A 169 -20.08 -10.29 -4.57
N ASP A 170 -20.68 -10.61 -5.71
CA ASP A 170 -21.97 -11.30 -5.80
C ASP A 170 -21.85 -12.77 -5.36
N VAL A 171 -20.73 -13.44 -5.68
CA VAL A 171 -20.40 -14.76 -5.13
C VAL A 171 -20.30 -14.72 -3.60
N VAL A 172 -19.51 -13.79 -3.05
CA VAL A 172 -19.39 -13.64 -1.60
C VAL A 172 -20.72 -13.29 -0.95
N ALA A 173 -21.55 -12.45 -1.58
CA ALA A 173 -22.88 -12.13 -1.06
C ALA A 173 -23.81 -13.35 -1.03
N LYS A 174 -23.72 -14.25 -2.01
CA LYS A 174 -24.44 -15.54 -1.99
C LYS A 174 -23.91 -16.45 -0.89
N ASP A 175 -22.60 -16.52 -0.72
CA ASP A 175 -21.96 -17.31 0.34
C ASP A 175 -22.36 -16.80 1.74
N VAL A 176 -22.40 -15.48 1.96
CA VAL A 176 -22.86 -14.88 3.23
C VAL A 176 -24.32 -15.24 3.53
N LYS A 177 -25.18 -15.28 2.51
CA LYS A 177 -26.59 -15.68 2.71
C LYS A 177 -26.71 -17.15 3.06
N SER A 178 -25.89 -18.02 2.45
CA SER A 178 -25.92 -19.46 2.72
C SER A 178 -25.26 -19.83 4.05
N VAL A 179 -24.35 -18.99 4.58
CA VAL A 179 -23.72 -19.19 5.90
C VAL A 179 -24.74 -19.43 7.01
N HIS A 180 -25.83 -18.65 7.07
CA HIS A 180 -26.83 -18.82 8.13
C HIS A 180 -27.49 -20.20 8.10
N ALA A 181 -27.80 -20.70 6.90
CA ALA A 181 -28.36 -22.04 6.73
C ALA A 181 -27.32 -23.12 7.10
N ILE A 182 -26.08 -22.99 6.64
CA ILE A 182 -25.00 -23.94 6.93
C ILE A 182 -24.71 -23.99 8.43
N VAL A 183 -24.64 -22.84 9.11
CA VAL A 183 -24.42 -22.76 10.55
C VAL A 183 -25.58 -23.39 11.31
N ALA A 184 -26.82 -23.10 10.91
CA ALA A 184 -27.98 -23.73 11.53
C ALA A 184 -27.98 -25.25 11.32
N ASP A 185 -27.65 -25.74 10.13
CA ASP A 185 -27.58 -27.18 9.84
C ASP A 185 -26.49 -27.88 10.66
N VAL A 186 -25.31 -27.27 10.81
CA VAL A 186 -24.22 -27.82 11.64
C VAL A 186 -24.61 -27.82 13.11
N LEU A 187 -25.14 -26.72 13.66
CA LEU A 187 -25.57 -26.66 15.05
C LEU A 187 -26.71 -27.65 15.34
N ASN A 188 -27.68 -27.79 14.43
CA ASN A 188 -28.73 -28.79 14.57
C ASN A 188 -28.18 -30.23 14.49
N ALA A 189 -27.14 -30.48 13.69
CA ALA A 189 -26.49 -31.79 13.63
C ALA A 189 -25.70 -32.08 14.91
N ASP A 190 -25.04 -31.06 15.47
CA ASP A 190 -24.34 -31.14 16.75
C ASP A 190 -25.32 -31.38 17.91
N ASP A 191 -26.45 -30.66 17.94
CA ASP A 191 -27.52 -30.86 18.93
C ASP A 191 -28.07 -32.29 18.88
N ARG A 192 -28.33 -32.82 17.68
CA ARG A 192 -28.75 -34.24 17.51
C ARG A 192 -27.68 -35.22 18.00
N ALA A 193 -26.41 -34.94 17.73
CA ALA A 193 -25.30 -35.76 18.20
C ALA A 193 -25.16 -35.74 19.73
N LEU A 194 -25.43 -34.60 20.37
CA LEU A 194 -25.46 -34.48 21.82
C LEU A 194 -26.69 -35.16 22.42
N ASP A 195 -27.85 -35.06 21.77
CA ASP A 195 -29.05 -35.80 22.14
C ASP A 195 -28.83 -37.32 22.05
N GLU A 196 -28.21 -37.82 20.98
CA GLU A 196 -27.81 -39.22 20.85
C GLU A 196 -26.86 -39.66 21.98
N LEU A 197 -25.88 -38.83 22.34
CA LEU A 197 -24.97 -39.11 23.45
C LEU A 197 -25.71 -39.13 24.79
N ASN A 198 -26.66 -38.22 24.99
CA ASN A 198 -27.49 -38.16 26.17
C ASN A 198 -28.48 -39.33 26.25
N GLU A 199 -29.02 -39.79 25.11
CA GLU A 199 -29.84 -41.00 25.05
C GLU A 199 -29.02 -42.25 25.33
N LEU A 200 -27.77 -42.33 24.86
CA LEU A 200 -26.85 -43.43 25.17
C LEU A 200 -26.51 -43.45 26.66
N SER A 201 -26.32 -42.27 27.28
CA SER A 201 -26.09 -42.17 28.73
C SER A 201 -27.36 -42.49 29.54
N ALA A 202 -28.54 -42.10 29.07
CA ALA A 202 -29.84 -42.35 29.72
C ALA A 202 -30.35 -43.80 29.54
N ARG A 203 -30.06 -44.44 28.40
CA ARG A 203 -30.33 -45.87 28.16
C ARG A 203 -29.52 -46.77 29.08
N ARG A 204 -28.45 -46.25 29.66
CA ARG A 204 -27.85 -46.81 30.86
C ARG A 204 -28.80 -46.60 32.03
N ARG A 205 -29.89 -47.37 32.05
CA ARG A 205 -30.56 -47.68 33.31
C ARG A 205 -29.46 -48.09 34.29
N PRO A 206 -29.54 -47.69 35.56
CA PRO A 206 -28.79 -48.37 36.57
C PRO A 206 -29.25 -49.82 36.49
N GLU A 207 -28.49 -50.68 35.80
CA GLU A 207 -28.46 -52.07 36.21
C GLU A 207 -28.30 -52.01 37.73
N PRO A 208 -29.05 -52.82 38.48
CA PRO A 208 -28.80 -52.93 39.90
C PRO A 208 -27.32 -53.28 39.98
N ARG A 209 -26.48 -52.30 40.32
CA ARG A 209 -25.07 -52.50 40.63
C ARG A 209 -25.17 -53.58 41.67
N THR A 210 -24.94 -54.84 41.27
CA THR A 210 -24.64 -55.90 42.21
C THR A 210 -23.49 -55.29 42.97
N ASP A 211 -23.77 -54.89 44.20
CA ASP A 211 -22.80 -54.24 45.05
C ASP A 211 -21.71 -55.29 45.25
N THR A 212 -20.69 -55.23 44.40
CA THR A 212 -19.67 -56.27 44.31
C THR A 212 -18.88 -56.29 45.60
N GLU A 213 -18.83 -55.18 46.32
CA GLU A 213 -18.31 -55.09 47.68
C GLU A 213 -19.22 -55.81 48.70
N ALA A 214 -20.54 -55.56 48.69
CA ALA A 214 -21.45 -56.32 49.54
C ALA A 214 -21.48 -57.83 49.20
N ALA A 215 -21.30 -58.18 47.91
CA ALA A 215 -21.17 -59.55 47.46
C ALA A 215 -19.87 -60.19 47.94
N LYS A 216 -18.72 -59.48 47.84
CA LYS A 216 -17.43 -59.91 48.41
C LYS A 216 -17.53 -60.15 49.91
N GLU A 217 -18.15 -59.24 50.66
CA GLU A 217 -18.36 -59.36 52.10
C GLU A 217 -19.27 -60.55 52.44
N ARG A 218 -20.35 -60.74 51.68
CA ARG A 218 -21.25 -61.88 51.84
C ARG A 218 -20.55 -63.21 51.55
N VAL A 219 -19.76 -63.28 50.49
CA VAL A 219 -18.98 -64.47 50.12
C VAL A 219 -17.96 -64.77 51.22
N ALA A 220 -17.20 -63.79 51.69
CA ALA A 220 -16.26 -63.98 52.79
C ALA A 220 -16.93 -64.53 54.07
N ARG A 221 -18.10 -63.99 54.45
CA ARG A 221 -18.88 -64.49 55.59
C ARG A 221 -19.37 -65.92 55.40
N LEU A 222 -19.91 -66.25 54.22
CA LEU A 222 -20.42 -67.58 53.92
C LEU A 222 -19.30 -68.63 53.84
N THR A 223 -18.15 -68.28 53.27
CA THR A 223 -16.95 -69.13 53.22
C THR A 223 -16.44 -69.42 54.63
N ALA A 224 -16.36 -68.41 55.50
CA ALA A 224 -15.95 -68.60 56.89
C ALA A 224 -16.93 -69.48 57.68
N ALA A 225 -18.24 -69.31 57.47
CA ALA A 225 -19.25 -70.16 58.07
C ALA A 225 -19.17 -71.62 57.57
N LEU A 226 -18.98 -71.81 56.26
CA LEU A 226 -18.79 -73.13 55.64
C LEU A 226 -17.55 -73.84 56.19
N GLN A 227 -16.43 -73.13 56.31
CA GLN A 227 -15.21 -73.66 56.93
C GLN A 227 -15.49 -74.12 58.36
N HIS A 228 -16.11 -73.28 59.19
CA HIS A 228 -16.45 -73.64 60.57
C HIS A 228 -17.34 -74.89 60.66
N PHE A 229 -18.42 -74.96 59.87
CA PHE A 229 -19.30 -76.13 59.87
C PHE A 229 -18.61 -77.39 59.34
N HIS A 230 -17.72 -77.26 58.35
CA HIS A 230 -16.99 -78.39 57.79
C HIS A 230 -15.96 -78.94 58.79
N THR A 231 -15.15 -78.06 59.39
CA THR A 231 -14.19 -78.41 60.45
C THR A 231 -14.93 -79.08 61.61
N GLN A 232 -16.04 -78.51 62.09
CA GLN A 232 -16.81 -79.08 63.19
C GLN A 232 -17.40 -80.45 62.83
N ALA A 233 -17.96 -80.61 61.63
CA ALA A 233 -18.54 -81.89 61.21
C ALA A 233 -17.48 -83.01 61.09
N ILE A 234 -16.26 -82.69 60.64
CA ILE A 234 -15.15 -83.65 60.59
C ILE A 234 -14.72 -84.03 62.01
N LYS A 235 -14.57 -83.05 62.91
CA LYS A 235 -14.21 -83.26 64.32
C LYS A 235 -15.26 -84.09 65.05
N ASP A 236 -16.54 -83.73 64.94
CA ASP A 236 -17.67 -84.48 65.53
C ASP A 236 -17.73 -85.92 65.01
N ARG A 237 -17.43 -86.14 63.72
CA ARG A 237 -17.38 -87.48 63.13
C ARG A 237 -16.19 -88.29 63.65
N LEU A 238 -15.03 -87.66 63.82
CA LEU A 238 -13.83 -88.28 64.39
C LEU A 238 -14.09 -88.69 65.84
N ASP A 239 -14.64 -87.77 66.65
CA ASP A 239 -15.03 -88.02 68.04
C ASP A 239 -16.07 -89.13 68.15
N ARG A 240 -17.08 -89.13 67.28
CA ARG A 240 -18.07 -90.20 67.23
C ARG A 240 -17.43 -91.55 66.90
N THR A 241 -16.58 -91.63 65.88
CA THR A 241 -15.90 -92.89 65.52
C THR A 241 -14.95 -93.36 66.62
N TYR A 242 -14.29 -92.43 67.33
CA TYR A 242 -13.46 -92.74 68.48
C TYR A 242 -14.30 -93.35 69.61
N LEU A 243 -15.41 -92.70 69.98
CA LEU A 243 -16.33 -93.21 71.01
C LEU A 243 -17.00 -94.53 70.63
N GLU A 244 -17.36 -94.72 69.37
CA GLU A 244 -17.89 -95.99 68.85
C GLU A 244 -16.83 -97.10 68.90
N SER A 245 -15.58 -96.80 68.53
CA SER A 245 -14.47 -97.76 68.61
C SER A 245 -14.12 -98.16 70.05
N LEU A 246 -14.26 -97.23 71.00
CA LEU A 246 -14.14 -97.49 72.44
C LEU A 246 -15.26 -98.41 72.94
N ALA A 247 -16.50 -98.17 72.51
CA ALA A 247 -17.64 -99.00 72.89
C ALA A 247 -17.57 -100.43 72.32
N ASP A 248 -17.00 -100.60 71.12
CA ASP A 248 -16.78 -101.93 70.52
C ASP A 248 -15.55 -102.65 71.10
N SER A 249 -14.59 -101.93 71.68
CA SER A 249 -13.37 -102.50 72.28
C SER A 249 -13.59 -103.08 73.69
N ASP A 250 -14.79 -102.96 74.27
CA ASP A 250 -15.13 -103.46 75.61
C ASP A 250 -15.25 -105.01 75.71
N LEU A 251 -14.85 -105.75 74.67
CA LEU A 251 -14.89 -107.22 74.65
C LEU A 251 -13.54 -107.94 74.85
N GLY A 252 -12.52 -107.23 75.32
CA GLY A 252 -11.46 -107.83 76.13
C GLY A 252 -10.04 -107.69 75.60
N ALA A 253 -9.24 -106.90 76.31
CA ALA A 253 -7.86 -107.18 76.71
C ALA A 253 -7.33 -105.95 77.48
N THR A 254 -7.18 -106.10 78.79
CA THR A 254 -6.43 -105.15 79.63
C THR A 254 -4.93 -105.34 79.40
N GLU A 255 -4.35 -104.58 78.47
CA GLU A 255 -2.92 -104.27 78.51
C GLU A 255 -2.73 -102.88 79.14
N ALA A 256 -1.78 -102.79 80.08
CA ALA A 256 -1.49 -101.56 80.80
C ALA A 256 -0.82 -100.54 79.88
N VAL A 257 -1.62 -99.59 79.38
CA VAL A 257 -1.13 -98.46 78.57
C VAL A 257 -0.23 -97.58 79.42
N SER A 258 1.00 -97.34 78.95
CA SER A 258 1.98 -96.44 79.58
C SER A 258 1.53 -94.98 79.47
N THR A 259 1.71 -94.21 80.55
CA THR A 259 1.31 -92.79 80.63
C THR A 259 1.96 -91.91 79.56
N ASP A 260 3.17 -92.27 79.12
CA ASP A 260 3.90 -91.59 78.04
C ASP A 260 3.19 -91.74 76.68
N GLY A 261 2.67 -92.94 76.39
CA GLY A 261 1.93 -93.20 75.15
C GLY A 261 0.57 -92.50 75.08
N VAL A 262 -0.05 -92.19 76.23
CA VAL A 262 -1.28 -91.39 76.28
C VAL A 262 -1.00 -89.92 75.97
N GLN A 263 0.12 -89.39 76.45
CA GLN A 263 0.54 -88.01 76.22
C GLN A 263 0.91 -87.79 74.74
N ASP A 264 1.64 -88.73 74.13
CA ASP A 264 2.01 -88.68 72.71
C ASP A 264 0.76 -88.74 71.83
N VAL A 265 -0.17 -89.66 72.09
CA VAL A 265 -1.45 -89.76 71.34
C VAL A 265 -2.29 -88.50 71.51
N GLN A 266 -2.31 -87.88 72.69
CA GLN A 266 -3.03 -86.62 72.91
C GLN A 266 -2.40 -85.46 72.14
N THR A 267 -1.08 -85.45 72.00
CA THR A 267 -0.34 -84.44 71.23
C THR A 267 -0.56 -84.62 69.73
N ASP A 268 -0.50 -85.87 69.25
CA ASP A 268 -0.79 -86.22 67.85
C ASP A 268 -2.25 -85.92 67.49
N LEU A 269 -3.19 -86.20 68.38
CA LEU A 269 -4.60 -85.83 68.21
C LEU A 269 -4.75 -84.30 68.15
N GLY A 270 -4.08 -83.57 69.05
CA GLY A 270 -4.05 -82.11 69.00
C GLY A 270 -3.53 -81.56 67.65
N SER A 271 -2.47 -82.17 67.12
CA SER A 271 -1.92 -81.85 65.79
C SER A 271 -2.89 -82.19 64.65
N LEU A 272 -3.56 -83.34 64.73
CA LEU A 272 -4.57 -83.73 63.74
C LEU A 272 -5.75 -82.75 63.72
N TYR A 273 -6.18 -82.27 64.89
CA TYR A 273 -7.26 -81.28 65.00
C TYR A 273 -6.92 -79.92 64.40
N THR A 274 -5.65 -79.52 64.43
CA THR A 274 -5.16 -78.31 63.76
C THR A 274 -5.00 -78.53 62.26
N GLU A 275 -4.50 -79.69 61.83
CA GLU A 275 -4.37 -80.02 60.40
C GLU A 275 -5.72 -80.16 59.71
N ILE A 276 -6.74 -80.70 60.40
CA ILE A 276 -8.14 -80.71 59.91
C ILE A 276 -8.63 -79.29 59.64
N ASP A 277 -8.27 -78.31 60.47
CA ASP A 277 -8.66 -76.92 60.26
C ASP A 277 -7.97 -76.33 59.03
N ASP A 278 -6.66 -76.55 58.88
CA ASP A 278 -5.89 -76.09 57.72
C ASP A 278 -6.39 -76.71 56.41
N VAL A 279 -6.64 -78.03 56.40
CA VAL A 279 -7.13 -78.75 55.21
C VAL A 279 -8.57 -78.35 54.88
N ALA A 280 -9.44 -78.17 55.88
CA ALA A 280 -10.81 -77.68 55.64
C ALA A 280 -10.81 -76.25 55.10
N THR A 281 -9.92 -75.39 55.60
CA THR A 281 -9.71 -74.02 55.10
C THR A 281 -9.27 -74.04 53.64
N MET A 282 -8.27 -74.86 53.32
CA MET A 282 -7.76 -75.01 51.95
C MET A 282 -8.83 -75.56 51.01
N PHE A 283 -9.59 -76.58 51.42
CA PHE A 283 -10.64 -77.17 50.62
C PHE A 283 -11.76 -76.17 50.31
N VAL A 284 -12.30 -75.50 51.32
CA VAL A 284 -13.39 -74.54 51.16
C VAL A 284 -12.94 -73.29 50.38
N SER A 285 -11.70 -72.84 50.59
CA SER A 285 -11.15 -71.73 49.82
C SER A 285 -10.94 -72.09 48.34
N HIS A 286 -10.46 -73.29 48.03
CA HIS A 286 -10.23 -73.75 46.67
C HIS A 286 -11.54 -74.03 45.91
N GLU A 287 -12.45 -74.82 46.48
CA GLU A 287 -13.70 -75.25 45.83
C GLU A 287 -14.74 -74.13 45.69
N HIS A 288 -14.85 -73.24 46.68
CA HIS A 288 -15.95 -72.28 46.74
C HIS A 288 -15.49 -70.84 46.65
N SER A 289 -14.44 -70.46 47.37
CA SER A 289 -14.01 -69.05 47.40
C SER A 289 -13.33 -68.62 46.09
N GLY A 290 -12.44 -69.45 45.54
CA GLY A 290 -11.66 -69.10 44.35
C GLY A 290 -12.52 -68.83 43.12
N HIS A 291 -13.46 -69.74 42.82
CA HIS A 291 -14.36 -69.59 41.67
C HIS A 291 -15.28 -68.38 41.80
N ILE A 292 -15.87 -68.15 42.97
CA ILE A 292 -16.78 -67.02 43.19
C ILE A 292 -16.01 -65.69 43.11
N GLN A 293 -14.83 -65.60 43.72
CA GLN A 293 -13.98 -64.39 43.62
C GLN A 293 -13.55 -64.10 42.18
N SER A 294 -13.18 -65.13 41.40
CA SER A 294 -12.86 -64.98 39.98
C SER A 294 -14.05 -64.42 39.20
N THR A 295 -15.27 -64.92 39.44
CA THR A 295 -16.47 -64.40 38.76
C THR A 295 -16.78 -62.96 39.14
N ILE A 296 -16.60 -62.57 40.41
CA ILE A 296 -16.78 -61.18 40.86
C ILE A 296 -15.74 -60.28 40.20
N PHE A 297 -14.48 -60.71 40.13
CA PHE A 297 -13.43 -59.98 39.44
C PHE A 297 -13.71 -59.81 37.94
N ASP A 298 -14.21 -60.84 37.27
CA ASP A 298 -14.61 -60.74 35.86
C ASP A 298 -15.80 -59.81 35.64
N ILE A 299 -16.75 -59.75 36.58
CA ILE A 299 -17.87 -58.79 36.55
C ILE A 299 -17.35 -57.36 36.72
N ASP A 300 -16.50 -57.12 37.73
CA ASP A 300 -15.88 -55.80 37.97
C ASP A 300 -15.06 -55.35 36.75
N ARG A 301 -14.30 -56.28 36.15
CA ARG A 301 -13.50 -56.02 34.94
C ARG A 301 -14.37 -55.65 33.75
N ARG A 302 -15.44 -56.41 33.47
CA ARG A 302 -16.36 -56.09 32.36
C ARG A 302 -17.07 -54.76 32.59
N ALA A 303 -17.50 -54.46 33.81
CA ALA A 303 -18.11 -53.19 34.14
C ALA A 303 -17.13 -52.01 33.94
N ALA A 304 -15.85 -52.19 34.26
CA ALA A 304 -14.80 -51.21 34.01
C ALA A 304 -14.49 -51.05 32.50
N GLU A 305 -14.40 -52.14 31.75
CA GLU A 305 -14.19 -52.14 30.29
C GLU A 305 -15.36 -51.44 29.57
N GLU A 306 -16.60 -51.74 29.94
CA GLU A 306 -17.80 -51.07 29.40
C GLU A 306 -17.84 -49.58 29.75
N GLN A 307 -17.49 -49.22 30.99
CA GLN A 307 -17.36 -47.82 31.38
C GLN A 307 -16.30 -47.10 30.54
N HIS A 308 -15.15 -47.73 30.34
CA HIS A 308 -14.05 -47.18 29.55
C HIS A 308 -14.47 -46.96 28.09
N ALA A 309 -15.04 -48.00 27.45
CA ALA A 309 -15.52 -47.92 26.07
C ALA A 309 -16.59 -46.83 25.91
N HIS A 310 -17.47 -46.65 26.90
CA HIS A 310 -18.45 -45.59 26.88
C HIS A 310 -17.83 -44.19 27.01
N THR A 311 -16.85 -44.01 27.91
CA THR A 311 -16.11 -42.74 28.03
C THR A 311 -15.31 -42.42 26.77
N GLU A 312 -14.73 -43.42 26.11
CA GLU A 312 -14.04 -43.22 24.82
C GLU A 312 -15.01 -42.85 23.70
N LEU A 313 -16.20 -43.45 23.65
CA LEU A 313 -17.22 -43.09 22.68
C LEU A 313 -17.71 -41.65 22.90
N GLY A 314 -17.94 -41.24 24.16
CA GLY A 314 -18.26 -39.86 24.49
C GLY A 314 -17.15 -38.88 24.12
N TYR A 315 -15.90 -39.22 24.45
CA TYR A 315 -14.74 -38.40 24.13
C TYR A 315 -14.54 -38.24 22.61
N SER A 316 -14.56 -39.34 21.85
CA SER A 316 -14.42 -39.31 20.39
C SER A 316 -15.54 -38.53 19.71
N LYS A 317 -16.79 -38.64 20.18
CA LYS A 317 -17.90 -37.83 19.67
C LYS A 317 -17.69 -36.35 19.96
N LEU A 318 -17.31 -35.99 21.19
CA LEU A 318 -17.00 -34.60 21.54
C LEU A 318 -15.83 -34.04 20.72
N CYS A 319 -14.77 -34.82 20.49
CA CYS A 319 -13.69 -34.43 19.59
C CYS A 319 -14.20 -34.15 18.17
N SER A 320 -15.04 -35.03 17.63
CA SER A 320 -15.63 -34.83 16.30
C SER A 320 -16.46 -33.54 16.21
N LEU A 321 -17.22 -33.19 17.27
CA LEU A 321 -17.98 -31.94 17.36
C LEU A 321 -17.07 -30.71 17.45
N THR A 322 -15.96 -30.81 18.17
CA THR A 322 -14.99 -29.70 18.23
C THR A 322 -14.29 -29.49 16.88
N GLU A 323 -14.00 -30.57 16.14
CA GLU A 323 -13.42 -30.49 14.79
C GLU A 323 -14.41 -29.86 13.79
N THR A 324 -15.70 -30.23 13.84
CA THR A 324 -16.72 -29.60 12.99
C THR A 324 -16.87 -28.11 13.29
N LEU A 325 -16.82 -27.71 14.55
CA LEU A 325 -16.84 -26.28 14.93
C LEU A 325 -15.58 -25.53 14.47
N ASP A 326 -14.39 -26.12 14.58
CA ASP A 326 -13.15 -25.47 14.12
C ASP A 326 -13.11 -25.31 12.58
N THR A 327 -13.57 -26.33 11.84
CA THR A 327 -13.69 -26.23 10.38
C THR A 327 -14.73 -25.17 9.96
N LEU A 328 -15.83 -25.02 10.70
CA LEU A 328 -16.80 -23.95 10.49
C LEU A 328 -16.20 -22.57 10.80
N TYR A 329 -15.47 -22.45 11.90
CA TYR A 329 -14.80 -21.20 12.29
C TYR A 329 -13.78 -20.75 11.24
N THR A 330 -12.90 -21.66 10.79
CA THR A 330 -11.91 -21.36 9.74
C THR A 330 -12.58 -20.97 8.42
N ARG A 331 -13.69 -21.61 8.05
CA ARG A 331 -14.50 -21.24 6.88
C ARG A 331 -15.13 -19.85 7.02
N LEU A 332 -15.65 -19.50 8.19
CA LEU A 332 -16.20 -18.16 8.43
C LEU A 332 -15.11 -17.08 8.39
N LYS A 333 -13.95 -17.36 8.99
CA LYS A 333 -12.79 -16.46 8.98
C LYS A 333 -12.27 -16.20 7.57
N THR A 334 -12.17 -17.22 6.73
CA THR A 334 -11.76 -17.07 5.32
C THR A 334 -12.79 -16.31 4.49
N LEU A 335 -14.08 -16.50 4.75
CA LEU A 335 -15.13 -15.71 4.13
C LEU A 335 -15.05 -14.24 4.54
N GLN A 336 -14.82 -13.96 5.82
CA GLN A 336 -14.66 -12.60 6.34
C GLN A 336 -13.44 -11.91 5.73
N SER A 337 -12.28 -12.59 5.66
CA SER A 337 -11.08 -12.02 5.05
C SER A 337 -11.29 -11.75 3.55
N ARG A 338 -11.96 -12.65 2.82
CA ARG A 338 -12.32 -12.45 1.41
C ARG A 338 -13.22 -11.24 1.23
N ARG A 339 -14.22 -11.05 2.10
CA ARG A 339 -15.12 -9.88 2.07
C ARG A 339 -14.36 -8.58 2.29
N LEU A 340 -13.46 -8.54 3.28
CA LEU A 340 -12.64 -7.35 3.57
C LEU A 340 -11.69 -7.03 2.41
N ALA A 341 -11.01 -8.04 1.86
CA ALA A 341 -10.12 -7.87 0.72
C ALA A 341 -10.86 -7.33 -0.52
N LEU A 342 -12.06 -7.85 -0.83
CA LEU A 342 -12.87 -7.33 -1.93
C LEU A 342 -13.32 -5.89 -1.69
N HIS A 343 -13.66 -5.53 -0.45
CA HIS A 343 -14.01 -4.15 -0.11
C HIS A 343 -12.82 -3.20 -0.30
N ASP A 344 -11.63 -3.60 0.15
CA ASP A 344 -10.40 -2.84 -0.02
C ASP A 344 -10.05 -2.67 -1.51
N LEU A 345 -10.02 -3.75 -2.28
CA LEU A 345 -9.79 -3.71 -3.74
C LEU A 345 -10.82 -2.84 -4.47
N ARG A 346 -12.09 -2.88 -4.07
CA ARG A 346 -13.14 -2.02 -4.62
C ARG A 346 -12.85 -0.54 -4.33
N SER A 347 -12.41 -0.21 -3.11
CA SER A 347 -12.03 1.16 -2.74
C SER A 347 -10.82 1.65 -3.52
N GLN A 348 -9.81 0.81 -3.72
CA GLN A 348 -8.62 1.13 -4.51
C GLN A 348 -8.98 1.35 -5.99
N CYS A 349 -9.84 0.49 -6.56
CA CYS A 349 -10.33 0.68 -7.93
C CYS A 349 -11.14 1.97 -8.09
N GLN A 350 -11.91 2.39 -7.08
CA GLN A 350 -12.61 3.68 -7.09
C GLN A 350 -11.64 4.87 -7.04
N ASN A 351 -10.55 4.75 -6.27
CA ASN A 351 -9.51 5.79 -6.20
C ASN A 351 -8.76 5.93 -7.54
N ILE A 352 -8.46 4.82 -8.22
CA ILE A 352 -7.81 4.81 -9.54
C ILE A 352 -8.75 5.34 -10.63
N ALA A 353 -10.05 4.99 -10.55
CA ALA A 353 -11.06 5.46 -11.49
C ALA A 353 -11.38 6.96 -11.34
N ARG A 354 -11.02 7.58 -10.21
CA ARG A 354 -11.22 9.01 -10.01
C ARG A 354 -10.19 9.76 -10.86
N PRO A 355 -10.59 10.50 -11.90
CA PRO A 355 -9.64 11.31 -12.65
C PRO A 355 -8.97 12.28 -11.66
N PRO A 356 -7.67 12.60 -11.84
CA PRO A 356 -7.04 13.65 -11.05
C PRO A 356 -7.92 14.88 -11.22
N SER A 357 -8.53 15.32 -10.11
CA SER A 357 -9.28 16.55 -10.09
C SER A 357 -8.32 17.63 -10.57
N VAL A 358 -8.54 18.09 -11.79
CA VAL A 358 -7.89 19.29 -12.31
C VAL A 358 -8.07 20.34 -11.20
N PRO A 359 -7.01 20.94 -10.66
CA PRO A 359 -7.18 21.99 -9.67
C PRO A 359 -7.93 23.12 -10.35
N THR A 360 -9.25 23.13 -10.16
CA THR A 360 -10.12 24.23 -10.54
C THR A 360 -9.57 25.47 -9.87
N ALA A 361 -9.16 26.42 -10.70
CA ALA A 361 -8.72 27.74 -10.31
C ALA A 361 -9.80 28.44 -9.48
N ALA A 362 -9.80 28.24 -8.18
CA ALA A 362 -10.53 29.03 -7.21
C ALA A 362 -9.93 28.74 -5.83
N THR A 363 -9.04 29.63 -5.37
CA THR A 363 -9.18 30.35 -4.10
C THR A 363 -8.01 31.31 -4.02
N ARG A 364 -8.24 32.55 -4.47
CA ARG A 364 -7.50 33.73 -4.04
C ARG A 364 -7.67 33.78 -2.52
N ARG A 365 -6.64 33.41 -1.76
CA ARG A 365 -6.57 33.63 -0.31
C ARG A 365 -5.41 34.57 -0.06
N ASP A 366 -5.78 35.80 0.22
CA ASP A 366 -4.96 36.81 0.88
C ASP A 366 -4.41 36.25 2.20
N VAL A 367 -3.09 36.15 2.32
CA VAL A 367 -2.37 36.08 3.61
C VAL A 367 -1.00 36.77 3.40
N PRO A 368 -0.50 37.54 4.39
CA PRO A 368 0.16 38.81 4.15
C PRO A 368 1.70 38.74 4.13
N LEU A 369 2.26 39.84 3.62
CA LEU A 369 3.68 40.20 3.63
C LEU A 369 4.37 39.94 4.98
N HIS A 370 5.50 39.25 4.95
CA HIS A 370 6.62 39.60 5.81
C HIS A 370 7.97 39.42 5.12
N ASN A 371 8.54 40.58 4.79
CA ASN A 371 9.95 40.96 4.83
C ASN A 371 11.01 39.93 4.45
N SER A 372 11.70 40.18 3.33
CA SER A 372 13.16 40.41 3.40
C SER A 372 13.69 41.10 2.14
N THR A 373 14.04 42.37 2.34
CA THR A 373 15.25 43.05 1.86
C THR A 373 15.66 42.90 0.40
N LEU A 374 15.18 43.89 -0.35
CA LEU A 374 15.96 44.75 -1.25
C LEU A 374 17.49 44.64 -1.09
N VAL A 375 18.16 44.15 -2.13
CA VAL A 375 19.30 44.85 -2.72
C VAL A 375 19.07 44.90 -4.22
N SER A 376 18.64 46.08 -4.67
CA SER A 376 18.74 46.47 -6.06
C SER A 376 20.17 46.89 -6.34
N SER A 377 20.75 46.35 -7.41
CA SER A 377 21.66 47.11 -8.26
C SER A 377 21.27 46.86 -9.72
N SER A 378 20.71 47.91 -10.30
CA SER A 378 20.76 48.25 -11.73
C SER A 378 22.18 48.04 -12.26
N SER A 379 22.48 47.68 -13.50
CA SER A 379 22.12 48.24 -14.81
C SER A 379 23.03 47.45 -15.76
N GLN A 380 22.71 47.05 -16.98
CA GLN A 380 22.47 47.87 -18.17
C GLN A 380 22.80 46.94 -19.36
N LEU A 381 22.28 47.28 -20.54
CA LEU A 381 22.85 46.97 -21.86
C LEU A 381 22.64 45.55 -22.41
N GLY A 382 21.51 45.45 -23.13
CA GLY A 382 21.33 44.80 -24.42
C GLY A 382 22.44 43.92 -24.96
N ARG A 383 22.08 42.67 -25.21
CA ARG A 383 22.54 41.93 -26.38
C ARG A 383 21.53 40.85 -26.72
N ASP A 384 20.97 40.96 -27.92
CA ASP A 384 20.24 39.88 -28.57
C ASP A 384 21.09 38.61 -28.57
N GLY A 385 20.55 37.53 -28.01
CA GLY A 385 21.23 36.25 -27.92
C GLY A 385 20.45 35.26 -27.09
N GLU A 386 19.61 34.48 -27.77
CA GLU A 386 19.17 33.14 -27.36
C GLU A 386 18.28 33.05 -26.10
N ALA A 387 16.97 33.01 -26.34
CA ALA A 387 15.97 32.59 -25.36
C ALA A 387 16.19 31.12 -24.95
N ALA A 388 17.11 30.87 -24.02
CA ALA A 388 17.21 29.60 -23.33
C ALA A 388 16.20 29.57 -22.17
N TYR A 389 15.18 28.73 -22.37
CA TYR A 389 14.10 28.35 -21.48
C TYR A 389 14.32 28.64 -19.97
N PRO A 390 13.66 29.64 -19.38
CA PRO A 390 13.79 29.96 -17.94
C PRO A 390 13.30 28.80 -17.04
N ALA A 391 12.46 27.91 -17.57
CA ALA A 391 12.02 26.71 -16.87
C ALA A 391 13.14 25.66 -16.72
N THR A 392 14.03 25.53 -17.71
CA THR A 392 15.11 24.54 -17.64
C THR A 392 16.25 25.04 -16.76
N SER A 393 16.55 26.33 -16.76
CA SER A 393 17.51 26.91 -15.82
C SER A 393 17.02 26.87 -14.37
N GLY A 394 15.72 27.08 -14.14
CA GLY A 394 15.08 26.89 -12.83
C GLY A 394 15.14 25.43 -12.34
N LEU A 395 14.87 24.48 -13.24
CA LEU A 395 14.97 23.05 -12.92
C LEU A 395 16.42 22.64 -12.62
N MET A 396 17.37 23.08 -13.44
CA MET A 396 18.80 22.80 -13.23
C MET A 396 19.32 23.39 -11.93
N GLY A 397 18.91 24.60 -11.56
CA GLY A 397 19.22 25.21 -10.27
C GLY A 397 18.66 24.42 -9.08
N HIS A 398 17.47 23.84 -9.22
CA HIS A 398 16.86 23.00 -8.16
C HIS A 398 17.59 21.66 -7.96
N PHE A 399 18.27 21.16 -9.00
CA PHE A 399 19.16 20.01 -8.92
C PHE A 399 20.63 20.40 -8.65
N GLY A 400 20.92 21.67 -8.35
CA GLY A 400 22.28 22.14 -8.09
C GLY A 400 23.24 22.07 -9.29
N LEU A 401 22.70 21.91 -10.50
CA LEU A 401 23.48 21.83 -11.75
C LEU A 401 23.73 23.25 -12.27
N SER A 402 24.99 23.70 -12.22
CA SER A 402 25.36 25.02 -12.73
C SER A 402 25.69 24.94 -14.23
N SER A 403 24.97 25.72 -15.03
CA SER A 403 25.20 25.89 -16.47
C SER A 403 26.13 27.06 -16.76
N ASP A 404 27.17 27.29 -15.95
CA ASP A 404 28.19 28.28 -16.29
C ASP A 404 29.07 27.74 -17.42
N SER A 405 28.85 28.28 -18.62
CA SER A 405 29.66 28.04 -19.81
C SER A 405 30.97 28.85 -19.81
N ASP A 406 31.33 29.49 -18.71
CA ASP A 406 32.59 30.24 -18.56
C ASP A 406 33.77 29.30 -18.31
N GLY A 407 34.12 28.56 -19.36
CA GLY A 407 35.44 28.60 -19.97
C GLY A 407 36.72 28.35 -19.18
N ARG A 408 36.72 27.92 -17.89
CA ARG A 408 38.01 27.63 -17.23
C ARG A 408 38.13 26.45 -16.28
N THR A 409 37.07 25.90 -15.69
CA THR A 409 37.16 24.63 -14.90
C THR A 409 35.82 23.88 -14.79
N SER A 410 34.94 23.99 -15.79
CA SER A 410 33.61 23.38 -15.70
C SER A 410 33.66 21.87 -15.99
N ILE A 411 33.38 21.06 -14.96
CA ILE A 411 33.13 19.62 -15.09
C ILE A 411 31.96 19.44 -16.07
N PRO A 412 32.10 18.63 -17.13
CA PRO A 412 31.05 18.47 -18.13
C PRO A 412 29.73 18.09 -17.45
N LEU A 413 28.63 18.72 -17.87
CA LEU A 413 27.29 18.55 -17.28
C LEU A 413 26.86 17.08 -17.15
N HIS A 414 27.35 16.23 -18.05
CA HIS A 414 27.16 14.78 -17.97
C HIS A 414 27.79 14.16 -16.72
N GLU A 415 29.00 14.57 -16.33
CA GLU A 415 29.72 14.09 -15.16
C GLU A 415 29.13 14.66 -13.86
N GLN A 416 28.55 15.87 -13.89
CA GLN A 416 27.73 16.40 -12.78
C GLN A 416 26.43 15.60 -12.59
N ILE A 417 25.74 15.23 -13.67
CA ILE A 417 24.56 14.35 -13.58
C ILE A 417 24.95 12.96 -13.09
N GLN A 418 26.09 12.43 -13.54
CA GLN A 418 26.54 11.10 -13.16
C GLN A 418 26.99 11.06 -11.69
N THR A 419 27.65 12.09 -11.19
CA THR A 419 28.02 12.21 -9.77
C THR A 419 26.78 12.38 -8.89
N LEU A 420 25.78 13.16 -9.34
CA LEU A 420 24.54 13.35 -8.59
C LEU A 420 23.65 12.08 -8.61
N ALA A 421 23.64 11.36 -9.73
CA ALA A 421 23.01 10.04 -9.81
C ALA A 421 23.73 9.03 -8.90
N ALA A 422 25.06 9.07 -8.85
CA ALA A 422 25.85 8.21 -7.96
C ALA A 422 25.59 8.53 -6.48
N THR A 423 25.55 9.81 -6.09
CA THR A 423 25.26 10.21 -4.70
C THR A 423 23.82 9.88 -4.30
N LEU A 424 22.83 10.15 -5.16
CA LEU A 424 21.44 9.76 -4.89
C LEU A 424 21.28 8.24 -4.83
N SER A 425 21.98 7.48 -5.69
CA SER A 425 21.95 6.01 -5.63
C SER A 425 22.59 5.49 -4.35
N ALA A 426 23.72 6.05 -3.92
CA ALA A 426 24.40 5.68 -2.68
C ALA A 426 23.55 6.04 -1.45
N GLN A 427 22.92 7.21 -1.45
CA GLN A 427 22.04 7.65 -0.36
C GLN A 427 20.76 6.83 -0.30
N SER A 428 20.16 6.48 -1.45
CA SER A 428 19.01 5.57 -1.49
C SER A 428 19.38 4.16 -0.98
N ALA A 429 20.57 3.66 -1.31
CA ALA A 429 21.05 2.38 -0.81
C ALA A 429 21.31 2.42 0.71
N GLU A 430 21.84 3.53 1.22
CA GLU A 430 22.03 3.74 2.65
C GLU A 430 20.70 3.79 3.41
N ASP A 431 19.70 4.47 2.88
CA ASP A 431 18.36 4.56 3.48
C ASP A 431 17.63 3.21 3.44
N VAL A 432 17.75 2.46 2.35
CA VAL A 432 17.24 1.08 2.26
C VAL A 432 17.92 0.18 3.30
N ASN A 433 19.23 0.29 3.48
CA ASN A 433 19.95 -0.49 4.49
C ASN A 433 19.50 -0.12 5.92
N LYS A 434 19.29 1.17 6.23
CA LYS A 434 18.73 1.60 7.51
C LYS A 434 17.34 1.03 7.76
N ILE A 435 16.48 1.02 6.74
CA ILE A 435 15.13 0.42 6.83
C ILE A 435 15.23 -1.09 7.07
N LEU A 436 16.13 -1.79 6.38
CA LEU A 436 16.35 -3.21 6.57
C LEU A 436 16.86 -3.53 7.99
N ASP A 437 17.81 -2.74 8.51
CA ASP A 437 18.32 -2.89 9.87
C ASP A 437 17.24 -2.65 10.94
N ILE A 438 16.43 -1.60 10.77
CA ILE A 438 15.28 -1.32 11.66
C ILE A 438 14.25 -2.46 11.58
N SER A 439 13.95 -2.97 10.37
CA SER A 439 13.04 -4.11 10.23
C SER A 439 13.59 -5.36 10.91
N GLY A 440 14.91 -5.60 10.80
CA GLY A 440 15.58 -6.74 11.39
C GLY A 440 15.69 -6.67 12.91
N SER A 441 15.80 -5.47 13.50
CA SER A 441 15.73 -5.31 14.96
C SER A 441 14.30 -5.54 15.47
N VAL A 442 13.29 -4.98 14.79
CA VAL A 442 11.87 -5.15 15.17
C VAL A 442 11.43 -6.62 15.11
N VAL A 443 11.86 -7.36 14.08
CA VAL A 443 11.56 -8.80 13.97
C VAL A 443 12.20 -9.58 15.13
N ARG A 444 13.44 -9.27 15.51
CA ARG A 444 14.13 -9.91 16.64
C ARG A 444 13.46 -9.59 17.98
N GLU A 445 13.05 -8.34 18.20
CA GLU A 445 12.32 -7.93 19.40
C GLU A 445 10.98 -8.66 19.51
N ARG A 446 10.22 -8.74 18.40
CA ARG A 446 8.97 -9.50 18.34
C ARG A 446 9.19 -10.98 18.63
N GLN A 447 10.21 -11.59 18.06
CA GLN A 447 10.51 -13.01 18.30
C GLN A 447 10.90 -13.26 19.76
N ALA A 448 11.68 -12.38 20.38
CA ALA A 448 12.02 -12.47 21.80
C ALA A 448 10.77 -12.31 22.69
N ALA A 449 9.84 -11.42 22.35
CA ALA A 449 8.60 -11.22 23.09
C ALA A 449 7.63 -12.42 22.94
N LEU A 450 7.53 -13.01 21.75
CA LEU A 450 6.77 -14.25 21.55
C LEU A 450 7.38 -15.44 22.32
N GLN A 451 8.70 -15.53 22.39
CA GLN A 451 9.37 -16.53 23.21
C GLN A 451 9.07 -16.34 24.70
N ARG A 452 9.01 -15.10 25.20
CA ARG A 452 8.59 -14.81 26.58
C ARG A 452 7.13 -15.23 26.84
N LEU A 453 6.20 -14.88 25.95
CA LEU A 453 4.80 -15.34 26.06
C LEU A 453 4.70 -16.86 26.05
N SER A 454 5.46 -17.54 25.18
CA SER A 454 5.45 -19.01 25.12
C SER A 454 5.99 -19.64 26.41
N ALA A 455 6.96 -19.00 27.07
CA ALA A 455 7.46 -19.44 28.37
C ALA A 455 6.47 -19.13 29.50
N GLY A 456 5.78 -17.98 29.45
CA GLY A 456 4.73 -17.59 30.40
C GLY A 456 3.51 -18.50 30.35
N LEU A 457 3.03 -18.83 29.14
CA LEU A 457 1.94 -19.79 28.90
C LEU A 457 2.21 -21.18 29.48
N ASN A 458 3.48 -21.60 29.49
CA ASN A 458 3.88 -22.89 30.04
C ASN A 458 4.04 -22.87 31.58
N THR A 459 4.02 -21.70 32.24
CA THR A 459 4.41 -21.58 33.65
C THR A 459 3.43 -20.89 34.60
N ARG A 460 2.36 -20.17 34.17
CA ARG A 460 1.51 -19.43 35.13
C ARG A 460 0.08 -19.05 34.71
N SER A 461 -0.72 -18.71 35.75
CA SER A 461 -2.15 -18.36 35.79
C SER A 461 -2.56 -17.12 34.96
N GLU A 462 -3.81 -17.13 34.47
CA GLU A 462 -4.48 -16.19 33.55
C GLU A 462 -4.24 -14.67 33.74
N PRO A 463 -4.19 -14.06 34.94
CA PRO A 463 -4.19 -12.59 35.04
C PRO A 463 -2.87 -11.92 34.64
N ASP A 464 -1.75 -12.65 34.59
CA ASP A 464 -0.45 -12.11 34.15
C ASP A 464 -0.34 -12.06 32.61
N LEU A 465 -1.14 -12.86 31.91
CA LEU A 465 -1.07 -13.00 30.46
C LEU A 465 -1.61 -11.77 29.72
N ASP A 466 -2.67 -11.15 30.26
CA ASP A 466 -3.26 -9.92 29.71
C ASP A 466 -2.29 -8.73 29.81
N LEU A 467 -1.45 -8.71 30.84
CA LEU A 467 -0.48 -7.64 31.06
C LEU A 467 0.71 -7.77 30.08
N GLU A 468 1.17 -9.00 29.84
CA GLU A 468 2.19 -9.28 28.81
C GLU A 468 1.66 -9.07 27.38
N MET A 469 0.39 -9.39 27.12
CA MET A 469 -0.25 -9.16 25.83
C MET A 469 -0.35 -7.66 25.51
N ARG A 470 -0.74 -6.82 26.48
CA ARG A 470 -0.75 -5.36 26.32
C ARG A 470 0.65 -4.78 26.10
N ALA A 471 1.65 -5.26 26.83
CA ALA A 471 3.04 -4.82 26.64
C ALA A 471 3.56 -5.14 25.22
N LEU A 472 3.10 -6.23 24.63
CA LEU A 472 3.40 -6.62 23.25
C LEU A 472 2.69 -5.74 22.22
N GLU A 473 1.43 -5.39 22.46
CA GLU A 473 0.69 -4.44 21.61
C GLU A 473 1.37 -3.07 21.58
N ASP A 474 1.82 -2.58 22.74
CA ASP A 474 2.55 -1.31 22.85
C ASP A 474 3.90 -1.36 22.11
N GLN A 475 4.67 -2.45 22.23
CA GLN A 475 5.92 -2.62 21.46
C GLN A 475 5.68 -2.68 19.94
N ILE A 476 4.60 -3.32 19.49
CA ILE A 476 4.25 -3.37 18.06
C ILE A 476 3.85 -1.97 17.57
N ALA A 477 3.11 -1.20 18.36
CA ALA A 477 2.74 0.17 18.04
C ALA A 477 3.97 1.08 17.94
N GLU A 478 4.92 0.96 18.88
CA GLU A 478 6.17 1.73 18.87
C GLU A 478 7.05 1.37 17.66
N GLY A 479 7.17 0.08 17.33
CA GLY A 479 7.90 -0.39 16.15
C GLY A 479 7.31 0.14 14.84
N ARG A 480 5.98 0.21 14.73
CA ARG A 480 5.29 0.82 13.58
C ARG A 480 5.58 2.31 13.46
N ALA A 481 5.53 3.06 14.57
CA ALA A 481 5.84 4.49 14.57
C ALA A 481 7.30 4.77 14.15
N LYS A 482 8.24 3.92 14.56
CA LYS A 482 9.65 4.01 14.12
C LYS A 482 9.83 3.74 12.62
N LEU A 483 9.10 2.77 12.06
CA LEU A 483 9.11 2.50 10.62
C LEU A 483 8.48 3.63 9.81
N GLU A 484 7.38 4.20 10.29
CA GLU A 484 6.68 5.30 9.62
C GLU A 484 7.55 6.57 9.60
N THR A 485 8.21 6.89 10.71
CA THR A 485 9.16 8.02 10.78
C THR A 485 10.40 7.81 9.91
N ALA A 486 10.93 6.59 9.80
CA ALA A 486 12.01 6.28 8.87
C ALA A 486 11.59 6.42 7.40
N THR A 487 10.35 6.04 7.07
CA THR A 487 9.80 6.11 5.71
C THR A 487 9.48 7.56 5.30
N ILE A 488 9.05 8.41 6.24
CA ILE A 488 8.83 9.84 5.98
C ILE A 488 10.16 10.58 5.76
N ARG A 489 11.26 10.12 6.37
CA ARG A 489 12.58 10.73 6.20
C ARG A 489 13.26 10.39 4.87
N SER A 490 12.83 9.32 4.19
CA SER A 490 13.35 8.91 2.88
C SER A 490 12.55 9.46 1.70
N ARG A 491 11.47 10.22 1.96
CA ARG A 491 10.68 10.97 0.96
C ARG A 491 11.05 12.43 1.04
#